data_AF-A0A522S6S0-F1
#
_entry.id   AF-A0A522S6S0-F1
#
_cell.length_a   1.000
_cell.length_b   1.000
_cell.length_c   1.000
_cell.angle_alpha   90.00
_cell.angle_beta   90.00
_cell.angle_gamma   90.00
#
_symmetry.space_group_name_H-M   'P 1'
#
loop_
_entity.id
_entity.type
_entity.pdbx_description
1 polymer ?
#
loop_
_entity_poly.entity_id
_entity_poly.type
_entity_poly.pdbx_seq_one_letter_code
_entity_poly.pdbx_strand_id
1 'polypeptide(L)'
;MTSHRPSQKSTMRLAAMACMVLLPFSAHAERLSNPVAEFIGMDKITGRITTFDVYLDETVQFGALQVTPHVCFSSSNAEEPKTDSFVAVDEITLDRKIRRIFTGWMFAESPGLNAVEHPIYDVWLKGCKEKSNVPMPKGDKAAERAAAAAAAAAEREKAAPAAQPSGPKAGDELGPSTEKPEDPNHPSD
;
A
#
# COMPACT_ATOMS: atom_id res chain seq x y z
N MET A 1 36.25 70.06 59.04
CA MET A 1 36.01 68.76 58.36
C MET A 1 34.52 68.65 58.08
N THR A 2 34.09 69.23 56.96
CA THR A 2 32.68 69.40 56.60
C THR A 2 32.25 68.28 55.66
N SER A 3 31.34 67.45 56.17
CA SER A 3 30.59 66.44 55.43
C SER A 3 29.66 67.13 54.43
N HIS A 4 29.81 66.85 53.14
CA HIS A 4 28.81 67.15 52.13
C HIS A 4 28.61 65.92 51.23
N ARG A 5 27.53 65.17 51.49
CA ARG A 5 26.95 64.22 50.53
C ARG A 5 26.18 65.02 49.47
N PRO A 6 26.46 64.88 48.17
CA PRO A 6 25.57 65.42 47.15
C PRO A 6 24.36 64.50 46.92
N SER A 7 23.22 65.09 47.27
CA SER A 7 21.84 64.86 46.82
C SER A 7 21.64 64.09 45.52
N GLN A 8 20.90 62.99 45.66
CA GLN A 8 20.13 62.28 44.65
C GLN A 8 19.21 63.27 43.91
N LYS A 9 19.30 63.36 42.57
CA LYS A 9 18.30 64.01 41.73
C LYS A 9 17.95 63.13 40.54
N SER A 10 16.64 62.92 40.44
CA SER A 10 15.90 62.18 39.43
C SER A 10 16.18 62.67 38.01
N THR A 11 16.49 61.74 37.09
CA THR A 11 16.22 61.90 35.66
C THR A 11 15.62 60.60 35.15
N MET A 12 14.33 60.45 35.37
CA MET A 12 13.46 59.53 34.66
C MET A 12 13.14 60.13 33.29
N ARG A 13 13.23 59.28 32.25
CA ARG A 13 12.73 59.37 30.86
C ARG A 13 13.84 59.19 29.82
N LEU A 14 13.75 58.06 29.11
CA LEU A 14 14.31 57.60 27.81
C LEU A 14 14.64 56.10 28.01
N ALA A 15 14.07 55.10 27.34
CA ALA A 15 13.27 55.04 26.14
C ALA A 15 12.30 53.85 26.27
N ALA A 16 10.99 54.11 26.18
CA ALA A 16 9.99 53.08 25.95
C ALA A 16 9.70 53.06 24.44
N MET A 17 10.54 52.39 23.66
CA MET A 17 10.27 52.13 22.24
C MET A 17 10.99 50.85 21.84
N ALA A 18 10.29 50.00 21.08
CA ALA A 18 10.69 48.67 20.61
C ALA A 18 10.45 47.47 21.55
N CYS A 19 9.23 47.33 22.08
CA CYS A 19 8.66 45.97 22.16
C CYS A 19 7.98 45.69 20.82
N MET A 20 8.78 45.44 19.79
CA MET A 20 8.30 45.02 18.48
C MET A 20 7.77 43.60 18.64
N VAL A 21 6.45 43.48 18.55
CA VAL A 21 5.68 42.25 18.75
C VAL A 21 6.23 41.13 17.86
N LEU A 22 6.92 40.16 18.47
CA LEU A 22 7.24 38.86 17.88
C LEU A 22 5.98 38.00 17.90
N LEU A 23 5.05 38.24 16.96
CA LEU A 23 4.01 37.24 16.69
C LEU A 23 4.67 36.09 15.92
N PRO A 24 4.65 34.85 16.44
CA PRO A 24 5.10 33.70 15.68
C PRO A 24 4.16 33.53 14.48
N PHE A 25 4.65 33.79 13.27
CA PHE A 25 3.97 33.38 12.05
C PHE A 25 4.03 31.86 11.96
N SER A 26 2.91 31.20 12.25
CA SER A 26 2.74 29.78 11.96
C SER A 26 2.69 29.62 10.44
N ALA A 27 3.74 29.07 9.84
CA ALA A 27 3.69 28.59 8.46
C ALA A 27 2.82 27.31 8.44
N HIS A 28 1.66 27.40 7.79
CA HIS A 28 0.83 26.23 7.52
C HIS A 28 1.37 25.50 6.30
N ALA A 29 1.87 24.28 6.51
CA ALA A 29 2.19 23.38 5.40
C ALA A 29 0.89 22.91 4.75
N GLU A 30 0.60 23.43 3.56
CA GLU A 30 -0.62 23.10 2.82
C GLU A 30 -0.39 21.85 1.96
N ARG A 31 -1.26 20.85 2.18
CA ARG A 31 -1.24 19.58 1.47
C ARG A 31 -2.26 19.63 0.34
N LEU A 32 -1.79 19.55 -0.89
CA LEU A 32 -2.61 19.65 -2.10
C LEU A 32 -3.13 18.26 -2.50
N SER A 33 -4.45 18.12 -2.62
CA SER A 33 -5.10 16.89 -3.10
C SER A 33 -5.11 16.85 -4.62
N ASN A 34 -4.76 15.70 -5.19
CA ASN A 34 -4.62 15.51 -6.62
C ASN A 34 -5.48 14.33 -7.11
N PRO A 35 -6.17 14.45 -8.26
CA PRO A 35 -7.02 13.39 -8.82
C PRO A 35 -6.23 12.25 -9.49
N VAL A 36 -4.92 12.40 -9.70
CA VAL A 36 -4.08 11.40 -10.37
C VAL A 36 -2.84 11.11 -9.53
N ALA A 37 -2.55 9.83 -9.36
CA ALA A 37 -1.28 9.32 -8.85
C ALA A 37 -0.43 8.77 -10.00
N GLU A 38 0.82 9.20 -10.08
CA GLU A 38 1.81 8.68 -11.02
C GLU A 38 2.67 7.63 -10.32
N PHE A 39 2.75 6.45 -10.91
CA PHE A 39 3.53 5.33 -10.39
C PHE A 39 4.69 4.99 -11.32
N ILE A 40 5.74 4.42 -10.73
CA ILE A 40 6.74 3.68 -11.48
C ILE A 40 6.52 2.19 -11.25
N GLY A 41 6.50 1.44 -12.36
CA GLY A 41 6.53 0.00 -12.38
C GLY A 41 7.84 -0.51 -12.97
N MET A 42 8.54 -1.39 -12.28
CA MET A 42 9.70 -2.13 -12.78
C MET A 42 9.32 -3.58 -13.04
N ASP A 43 9.65 -4.09 -14.21
CA ASP A 43 9.67 -5.53 -14.48
C ASP A 43 11.09 -6.05 -14.28
N LYS A 44 11.29 -6.88 -13.25
CA LYS A 44 12.59 -7.45 -12.88
C LYS A 44 13.11 -8.49 -13.88
N ILE A 45 12.23 -9.06 -14.70
CA ILE A 45 12.59 -10.06 -15.71
C ILE A 45 13.13 -9.37 -16.96
N THR A 46 12.47 -8.31 -17.41
CA THR A 46 12.89 -7.56 -18.60
C THR A 46 13.82 -6.38 -18.30
N GLY A 47 13.93 -5.97 -17.03
CA GLY A 47 14.66 -4.78 -16.60
C GLY A 47 14.02 -3.47 -17.02
N ARG A 48 12.75 -3.50 -17.46
CA ARG A 48 12.05 -2.32 -17.98
C ARG A 48 11.39 -1.55 -16.85
N ILE A 49 11.70 -0.25 -16.77
CA ILE A 49 11.00 0.73 -15.94
C ILE A 49 9.95 1.44 -16.80
N THR A 50 8.73 1.53 -16.30
CA THR A 50 7.64 2.26 -16.93
C THR A 50 7.02 3.21 -15.93
N THR A 51 6.48 4.31 -16.44
CA THR A 51 5.70 5.25 -15.65
C THR A 51 4.28 5.25 -16.17
N PHE A 52 3.32 5.18 -15.27
CA PHE A 52 1.91 5.16 -15.61
C PHE A 52 1.11 6.00 -14.62
N ASP A 53 0.09 6.66 -15.15
CA ASP A 53 -0.82 7.50 -14.39
C ASP A 53 -2.07 6.69 -14.04
N VAL A 54 -2.55 6.84 -12.81
CA VAL A 54 -3.75 6.18 -12.30
C VAL A 54 -4.64 7.24 -11.66
N TYR A 55 -5.89 7.30 -12.11
CA TYR A 55 -6.90 8.15 -11.48
C TYR A 55 -7.29 7.58 -10.11
N LEU A 56 -7.66 8.45 -9.16
CA LEU A 56 -8.14 7.99 -7.86
C LEU A 56 -9.34 7.06 -8.01
N ASP A 57 -9.34 6.00 -7.21
CA ASP A 57 -10.33 4.91 -7.17
C ASP A 57 -10.48 4.10 -8.48
N GLU A 58 -9.64 4.35 -9.48
CA GLU A 58 -9.51 3.52 -10.66
C GLU A 58 -8.38 2.49 -10.48
N THR A 59 -8.55 1.33 -11.09
CA THR A 59 -7.56 0.26 -11.05
C THR A 59 -6.84 0.17 -12.39
N VAL A 60 -5.51 0.30 -12.35
CA VAL A 60 -4.64 0.06 -13.51
C VAL A 60 -3.83 -1.19 -13.28
N GLN A 61 -3.69 -2.01 -14.33
CA GLN A 61 -2.90 -3.24 -14.27
C GLN A 61 -1.48 -2.99 -14.78
N PHE A 62 -0.49 -3.35 -13.95
CA PHE A 62 0.93 -3.41 -14.30
C PHE A 62 1.43 -4.84 -14.15
N GLY A 63 1.62 -5.55 -15.27
CA GLY A 63 1.99 -6.96 -15.25
C GLY A 63 0.92 -7.81 -14.57
N ALA A 64 1.27 -8.47 -13.47
CA ALA A 64 0.36 -9.23 -12.62
C ALA A 64 -0.23 -8.41 -11.45
N LEU A 65 0.16 -7.14 -11.30
CA LEU A 65 -0.30 -6.28 -10.22
C LEU A 65 -1.44 -5.37 -10.69
N GLN A 66 -2.45 -5.19 -9.84
CA GLN A 66 -3.53 -4.23 -9.98
C GLN A 66 -3.35 -3.14 -8.93
N VAL A 67 -3.14 -1.91 -9.38
CA VAL A 67 -2.79 -0.75 -8.53
C VAL A 67 -3.99 0.19 -8.48
N THR A 68 -4.45 0.49 -7.27
CA THR A 68 -5.60 1.37 -7.01
C THR A 68 -5.23 2.41 -5.95
N PRO A 69 -4.93 3.66 -6.34
CA PRO A 69 -4.75 4.76 -5.40
C PRO A 69 -6.11 5.28 -4.93
N HIS A 70 -6.27 5.50 -3.62
CA HIS A 70 -7.49 6.09 -3.06
C HIS A 70 -7.34 7.59 -2.77
N VAL A 71 -6.13 8.01 -2.41
CA VAL A 71 -5.80 9.42 -2.19
C VAL A 71 -4.41 9.68 -2.74
N CYS A 72 -4.16 10.89 -3.24
CA CYS A 72 -2.83 11.33 -3.63
C CYS A 72 -2.66 12.78 -3.18
N PHE A 73 -1.62 13.03 -2.40
CA PHE A 73 -1.31 14.37 -1.91
C PHE A 73 0.11 14.77 -2.27
N SER A 74 0.29 16.06 -2.59
CA SER A 74 1.60 16.68 -2.78
C SER A 74 1.73 17.93 -1.91
N SER A 75 2.96 18.32 -1.58
CA SER A 75 3.23 19.65 -1.00
C SER A 75 3.19 20.75 -2.06
N SER A 76 3.09 21.99 -1.62
CA SER A 76 3.21 23.15 -2.52
C SER A 76 4.64 23.31 -3.03
N ASN A 77 4.82 23.94 -4.20
CA ASN A 77 6.15 24.16 -4.80
C ASN A 77 7.08 25.06 -3.96
N ALA A 78 6.57 25.78 -2.97
CA ALA A 78 7.36 26.65 -2.09
C ALA A 78 7.99 25.90 -0.91
N GLU A 79 7.62 24.62 -0.72
CA GLU A 79 8.04 23.79 0.39
C GLU A 79 8.89 22.60 -0.07
N GLU A 80 9.43 21.85 0.89
CA GLU A 80 10.10 20.58 0.59
C GLU A 80 9.12 19.59 -0.06
N PRO A 81 9.52 18.87 -1.13
CA PRO A 81 8.68 17.86 -1.76
C PRO A 81 8.27 16.78 -0.75
N LYS A 82 6.96 16.65 -0.55
CA LYS A 82 6.36 15.60 0.28
C LYS A 82 5.13 15.11 -0.45
N THR A 83 5.27 13.95 -1.05
CA THR A 83 4.24 13.37 -1.90
C THR A 83 3.94 11.96 -1.43
N ASP A 84 2.68 11.71 -1.13
CA ASP A 84 2.24 10.43 -0.62
C ASP A 84 0.88 10.04 -1.17
N SER A 85 0.60 8.74 -1.11
CA SER A 85 -0.65 8.17 -1.61
C SER A 85 -1.02 6.96 -0.78
N PHE A 86 -2.30 6.83 -0.42
CA PHE A 86 -2.82 5.59 0.14
C PHE A 86 -3.24 4.69 -1.01
N VAL A 87 -2.61 3.51 -1.09
CA VAL A 87 -2.71 2.64 -2.26
C VAL A 87 -3.08 1.23 -1.82
N ALA A 88 -3.97 0.61 -2.58
CA ALA A 88 -4.23 -0.81 -2.56
C ALA A 88 -3.56 -1.47 -3.78
N VAL A 89 -2.82 -2.56 -3.56
CA VAL A 89 -2.24 -3.36 -4.64
C VAL A 89 -2.67 -4.82 -4.49
N ASP A 90 -3.33 -5.31 -5.53
CA ASP A 90 -3.78 -6.69 -5.67
C ASP A 90 -2.88 -7.44 -6.67
N GLU A 91 -2.63 -8.72 -6.41
CA GLU A 91 -1.87 -9.62 -7.30
C GLU A 91 -2.84 -10.56 -8.00
N ILE A 92 -2.67 -10.72 -9.32
CA ILE A 92 -3.30 -11.76 -10.13
C ILE A 92 -2.35 -12.95 -10.17
N THR A 93 -2.69 -14.01 -9.45
CA THR A 93 -1.88 -15.23 -9.38
C THR A 93 -1.97 -16.05 -10.67
N LEU A 94 -1.10 -17.06 -10.81
CA LEU A 94 -1.10 -17.99 -11.95
C LEU A 94 -2.42 -18.76 -12.12
N ASP A 95 -3.12 -19.04 -11.02
CA ASP A 95 -4.45 -19.65 -11.02
C ASP A 95 -5.60 -18.65 -11.22
N ARG A 96 -5.27 -17.39 -11.58
CA ARG A 96 -6.21 -16.28 -11.84
C ARG A 96 -7.04 -15.87 -10.63
N LYS A 97 -6.49 -16.04 -9.42
CA LYS A 97 -7.09 -15.47 -8.20
C LYS A 97 -6.55 -14.06 -8.00
N ILE A 98 -7.41 -13.20 -7.46
CA ILE A 98 -7.04 -11.83 -7.08
C ILE A 98 -6.86 -11.82 -5.58
N ARG A 99 -5.69 -11.42 -5.11
CA ARG A 99 -5.40 -11.31 -3.67
C ARG A 99 -4.72 -9.98 -3.36
N ARG A 100 -5.18 -9.34 -2.29
CA ARG A 100 -4.54 -8.14 -1.74
C ARG A 100 -3.14 -8.48 -1.20
N ILE A 101 -2.12 -7.84 -1.75
CA ILE A 101 -0.73 -8.00 -1.29
C ILE A 101 -0.23 -6.77 -0.53
N PHE A 102 -0.83 -5.60 -0.76
CA PHE A 102 -0.44 -4.38 -0.06
C PHE A 102 -1.62 -3.43 0.12
N THR A 103 -1.72 -2.79 1.28
CA THR A 103 -2.61 -1.65 1.51
C THR A 103 -1.95 -0.71 2.50
N GLY A 104 -1.61 0.50 2.07
CA GLY A 104 -0.87 1.42 2.92
C GLY A 104 -0.45 2.70 2.21
N TRP A 105 0.27 3.53 2.96
CA TRP A 105 0.84 4.78 2.47
C TRP A 105 2.14 4.52 1.71
N MET A 106 2.23 5.01 0.48
CA MET A 106 3.46 5.11 -0.30
C MET A 106 3.98 6.54 -0.28
N PHE A 107 5.31 6.70 -0.36
CA PHE A 107 5.99 8.00 -0.32
C PHE A 107 6.90 8.15 -1.53
N ALA A 108 6.71 9.20 -2.33
CA ALA A 108 7.46 9.38 -3.57
C ALA A 108 8.94 9.67 -3.32
N GLU A 109 9.25 10.42 -2.26
CA GLU A 109 10.61 10.82 -1.90
C GLU A 109 11.36 9.72 -1.12
N SER A 110 10.66 8.66 -0.70
CA SER A 110 11.27 7.51 -0.03
C SER A 110 10.62 6.20 -0.47
N PRO A 111 10.82 5.77 -1.74
CA PRO A 111 10.20 4.57 -2.28
C PRO A 111 10.52 3.31 -1.45
N GLY A 112 11.75 3.20 -0.93
CA GLY A 112 12.17 2.05 -0.11
C GLY A 112 11.47 1.91 1.24
N LEU A 113 10.64 2.88 1.66
CA LEU A 113 9.92 2.79 2.94
C LEU A 113 8.65 1.92 2.84
N ASN A 114 7.89 2.06 1.74
CA ASN A 114 6.60 1.39 1.56
C ASN A 114 6.29 1.09 0.08
N ALA A 115 7.30 0.79 -0.74
CA ALA A 115 7.08 0.26 -2.08
C ALA A 115 6.51 -1.17 -2.02
N VAL A 116 5.81 -1.57 -3.08
CA VAL A 116 5.46 -2.98 -3.29
C VAL A 116 6.60 -3.63 -4.04
N GLU A 117 7.25 -4.56 -3.35
CA GLU A 117 8.26 -5.44 -3.93
C GLU A 117 7.66 -6.82 -4.19
N HIS A 118 7.29 -7.10 -5.44
CA HIS A 118 6.84 -8.41 -5.86
C HIS A 118 8.00 -9.18 -6.52
N PRO A 119 8.06 -10.53 -6.50
CA PRO A 119 9.19 -11.29 -7.03
C PRO A 119 9.55 -10.98 -8.49
N ILE A 120 8.55 -10.56 -9.28
CA ILE A 120 8.68 -10.25 -10.71
C ILE A 120 8.55 -8.75 -10.99
N TYR A 121 7.78 -8.02 -10.18
CA TYR A 121 7.38 -6.64 -10.46
C TYR A 121 7.63 -5.77 -9.23
N ASP A 122 8.06 -4.53 -9.39
CA ASP A 122 8.04 -3.55 -8.31
C ASP A 122 7.15 -2.38 -8.70
N VAL A 123 6.39 -1.86 -7.74
CA VAL A 123 5.57 -0.66 -7.94
C VAL A 123 5.76 0.29 -6.77
N TRP A 124 6.02 1.56 -7.09
CA TRP A 124 6.09 2.62 -6.10
C TRP A 124 5.55 3.94 -6.64
N LEU A 125 5.13 4.81 -5.73
CA LEU A 125 4.66 6.15 -6.05
C LEU A 125 5.83 6.99 -6.59
N LYS A 126 5.59 7.70 -7.69
CA LYS A 126 6.51 8.70 -8.25
C LYS A 126 6.07 10.12 -7.95
N GLY A 127 4.76 10.37 -7.94
CA GLY A 127 4.22 11.69 -7.64
C GLY A 127 2.71 11.75 -7.78
N CYS A 128 2.15 12.94 -7.56
CA CYS A 128 0.74 13.23 -7.80
C CYS A 128 0.61 14.32 -8.88
N LYS A 129 -0.48 14.29 -9.64
CA LYS A 129 -0.73 15.24 -10.73
C LYS A 129 -2.18 15.73 -10.73
N GLU A 130 -2.37 16.97 -11.13
CA GLU A 130 -3.71 17.53 -11.38
C GLU A 130 -4.34 17.01 -12.68
N LYS A 131 -3.51 16.67 -13.68
CA LYS A 131 -3.93 16.27 -15.03
C LYS A 131 -3.07 15.12 -15.53
N SER A 132 -3.67 14.18 -16.26
CA SER A 132 -2.99 13.13 -16.99
C SER A 132 -3.21 13.27 -18.50
N ASN A 133 -2.23 12.79 -19.28
CA ASN A 133 -2.37 12.62 -20.73
C ASN A 133 -3.12 11.32 -21.10
N VAL A 134 -3.39 10.45 -20.13
CA VAL A 134 -4.18 9.23 -20.31
C VAL A 134 -5.67 9.59 -20.20
N PRO A 135 -6.51 9.24 -21.18
CA PRO A 135 -7.95 9.46 -21.10
C PRO A 135 -8.55 8.76 -19.88
N MET A 136 -9.38 9.47 -19.12
CA MET A 136 -10.15 8.87 -18.02
C MET A 136 -11.02 7.72 -18.55
N PRO A 137 -11.08 6.58 -17.86
CA PRO A 137 -12.10 5.57 -18.13
C PRO A 137 -13.47 6.23 -18.02
N LYS A 138 -14.24 6.24 -19.11
CA LYS A 138 -15.63 6.76 -19.07
C LYS A 138 -16.47 5.77 -18.27
N GLY A 139 -17.04 6.25 -17.17
CA GLY A 139 -17.66 5.47 -16.10
C GLY A 139 -18.85 4.57 -16.45
N ASP A 140 -19.28 4.49 -17.71
CA ASP A 140 -20.55 3.82 -18.03
C ASP A 140 -20.39 2.39 -18.54
N LYS A 141 -19.16 1.95 -18.83
CA LYS A 141 -18.91 0.64 -19.46
C LYS A 141 -17.68 -0.10 -18.92
N ALA A 142 -16.65 0.64 -18.53
CA ALA A 142 -15.39 0.08 -18.06
C ALA A 142 -15.47 -0.32 -16.57
N ALA A 143 -15.95 0.59 -15.72
CA ALA A 143 -16.16 0.33 -14.30
C ALA A 143 -17.18 -0.79 -14.06
N GLU A 144 -18.27 -0.84 -14.84
CA GLU A 144 -19.26 -1.92 -14.73
C GLU A 144 -18.71 -3.28 -15.20
N ARG A 145 -17.84 -3.30 -16.24
CA ARG A 145 -17.17 -4.55 -16.65
C ARG A 145 -16.12 -5.01 -15.65
N ALA A 146 -15.38 -4.08 -15.03
CA ALA A 146 -14.41 -4.39 -13.99
C ALA A 146 -15.10 -4.90 -12.72
N ALA A 147 -16.18 -4.23 -12.29
CA ALA A 147 -17.00 -4.64 -11.16
C ALA A 147 -17.72 -5.98 -11.42
N ALA A 148 -18.26 -6.20 -12.63
CA ALA A 148 -18.86 -7.48 -13.02
C ALA A 148 -17.83 -8.61 -13.10
N ALA A 149 -16.60 -8.33 -13.55
CA ALA A 149 -15.51 -9.31 -13.56
C ALA A 149 -15.05 -9.67 -12.13
N ALA A 150 -14.94 -8.67 -11.24
CA ALA A 150 -14.60 -8.88 -9.84
C ALA A 150 -15.71 -9.64 -9.08
N ALA A 151 -16.98 -9.30 -9.30
CA ALA A 151 -18.12 -9.99 -8.71
C ALA A 151 -18.24 -11.44 -9.21
N ALA A 152 -18.03 -11.69 -10.52
CA ALA A 152 -18.04 -13.03 -11.08
C ALA A 152 -16.88 -13.91 -10.55
N ALA A 153 -15.74 -13.30 -10.20
CA ALA A 153 -14.64 -14.00 -9.55
C ALA A 153 -14.97 -14.36 -8.10
N ALA A 154 -15.60 -13.45 -7.35
CA ALA A 154 -16.04 -13.69 -5.97
C ALA A 154 -17.15 -14.75 -5.85
N GLU A 155 -18.09 -14.78 -6.80
CA GLU A 155 -19.16 -15.80 -6.85
C GLU A 155 -18.61 -17.21 -7.12
N ARG A 156 -17.56 -17.32 -7.94
CA ARG A 156 -16.89 -18.59 -8.25
C ARG A 156 -16.12 -19.16 -7.06
N GLU A 157 -15.65 -18.31 -6.14
CA GLU A 157 -15.01 -18.76 -4.90
C GLU A 157 -16.01 -19.37 -3.91
N LYS A 158 -17.25 -18.87 -3.88
CA LYS A 158 -18.35 -19.44 -3.06
C LYS A 158 -18.93 -20.74 -3.63
N ALA A 159 -18.76 -21.00 -4.92
CA ALA A 159 -19.36 -22.15 -5.61
C ALA A 159 -18.46 -23.41 -5.67
N ALA A 160 -17.24 -23.38 -5.11
CA ALA A 160 -16.42 -24.58 -5.02
C ALA A 160 -16.96 -25.50 -3.91
N PRO A 161 -17.50 -26.70 -4.22
CA PRO A 161 -17.89 -27.63 -3.18
C PRO A 161 -16.62 -28.15 -2.50
N ALA A 162 -16.67 -28.24 -1.17
CA ALA A 162 -15.66 -28.89 -0.36
C ALA A 162 -15.48 -30.34 -0.83
N ALA A 163 -14.40 -30.59 -1.59
CA ALA A 163 -13.94 -31.94 -1.86
C ALA A 163 -13.40 -32.52 -0.56
N GLN A 164 -14.23 -33.30 0.13
CA GLN A 164 -13.83 -34.10 1.28
C GLN A 164 -12.92 -35.24 0.81
N PRO A 165 -11.75 -35.47 1.43
CA PRO A 165 -11.00 -36.70 1.19
C PRO A 165 -11.74 -37.85 1.90
N SER A 166 -12.43 -38.68 1.14
CA SER A 166 -12.95 -39.96 1.62
C SER A 166 -11.78 -40.91 1.87
N GLY A 167 -11.32 -41.00 3.12
CA GLY A 167 -10.43 -42.07 3.58
C GLY A 167 -11.19 -43.41 3.63
N PRO A 168 -10.54 -44.55 3.37
CA PRO A 168 -11.21 -45.84 3.50
C PRO A 168 -11.30 -46.24 4.98
N LYS A 169 -12.52 -46.43 5.48
CA LYS A 169 -12.80 -47.19 6.70
C LYS A 169 -13.21 -48.61 6.28
N ALA A 170 -12.47 -49.60 6.75
CA ALA A 170 -12.97 -50.96 6.91
C ALA A 170 -12.47 -51.46 8.27
N GLY A 171 -13.39 -51.51 9.23
CA GLY A 171 -13.24 -52.23 10.49
C GLY A 171 -14.16 -53.44 10.47
N ASP A 172 -13.60 -54.56 10.91
CA ASP A 172 -14.21 -55.59 11.75
C ASP A 172 -15.53 -56.24 11.33
N GLU A 173 -15.43 -57.50 10.86
CA GLU A 173 -16.46 -58.51 11.12
C GLU A 173 -15.77 -59.82 11.57
N LEU A 174 -16.13 -60.29 12.77
CA LEU A 174 -15.63 -61.52 13.41
C LEU A 174 -16.26 -62.78 12.79
N GLY A 175 -15.46 -63.84 12.66
CA GLY A 175 -15.92 -65.23 12.52
C GLY A 175 -14.84 -66.23 12.95
N PRO A 176 -15.14 -67.27 13.77
CA PRO A 176 -14.13 -68.08 14.46
C PRO A 176 -13.88 -69.48 13.83
N SER A 177 -12.79 -70.11 14.29
CA SER A 177 -12.46 -71.56 14.27
C SER A 177 -11.71 -72.11 13.06
N THR A 178 -10.46 -72.56 13.28
CA THR A 178 -9.94 -73.96 13.20
C THR A 178 -8.49 -74.05 12.70
N GLU A 179 -7.58 -74.43 13.61
CA GLU A 179 -6.61 -75.54 13.53
C GLU A 179 -5.50 -75.63 12.42
N LYS A 180 -4.23 -75.51 12.90
CA LYS A 180 -3.00 -76.33 12.59
C LYS A 180 -2.03 -75.96 11.42
N PRO A 181 -0.77 -76.50 11.38
CA PRO A 181 0.45 -75.93 11.97
C PRO A 181 1.64 -75.75 10.97
N GLU A 182 2.74 -75.14 11.46
CA GLU A 182 4.17 -75.28 11.09
C GLU A 182 4.61 -75.61 9.64
N ASP A 183 5.49 -74.76 9.08
CA ASP A 183 6.69 -75.25 8.39
C ASP A 183 7.91 -74.34 8.72
N PRO A 184 8.98 -74.86 9.34
CA PRO A 184 10.19 -74.13 9.66
C PRO A 184 11.26 -74.41 8.60
N ASN A 185 11.29 -73.69 7.48
CA ASN A 185 12.49 -73.59 6.62
C ASN A 185 12.28 -72.65 5.43
N HIS A 186 12.91 -71.48 5.42
CA HIS A 186 13.76 -71.14 4.27
C HIS A 186 14.77 -70.04 4.64
N PRO A 187 16.09 -70.25 4.43
CA PRO A 187 17.13 -69.26 4.75
C PRO A 187 17.29 -68.21 3.66
N SER A 188 17.88 -67.10 4.11
CA SER A 188 18.39 -65.95 3.36
C SER A 188 19.57 -66.30 2.46
N ASP A 189 19.62 -65.67 1.29
CA ASP A 189 20.83 -65.26 0.58
C ASP A 189 20.68 -63.77 0.18
#